data_AF-A0A2R8AFH3-F1
#
_entry.id   AF-A0A2R8AFH3-F1
#
_cell.length_a   1.000
_cell.length_b   1.000
_cell.length_c   1.000
_cell.angle_alpha   90.00
_cell.angle_beta   90.00
_cell.angle_gamma   90.00
#
_symmetry.space_group_name_H-M   'P 1'
#
loop_
_entity.id
_entity.type
_entity.pdbx_description
1 polymer ?
#
loop_
_entity_poly.entity_id
_entity_poly.type
_entity_poly.pdbx_seq_one_letter_code
_entity_poly.pdbx_strand_id
1 'polypeptide(L)'
;MIAHVLRIVLTLLAATVLLYISRFWPFDLWSRPGLFGLRELPPGGDALRVWLRGTPFAAFALPIWVCIVFVALSVVERVTAARHP
;
A
#
# COMPACT_ATOMS: atom_id res chain seq x y z
N MET A 1 26.69 -4.67 -5.19
CA MET A 1 25.99 -5.40 -4.11
C MET A 1 25.03 -4.51 -3.31
N ILE A 2 25.49 -3.43 -2.68
CA ILE A 2 24.65 -2.51 -1.87
C ILE A 2 23.46 -1.92 -2.65
N ALA A 3 23.67 -1.49 -3.89
CA ALA A 3 22.59 -0.94 -4.73
C ALA A 3 21.46 -1.95 -5.02
N HIS A 4 21.78 -3.23 -5.18
CA HIS A 4 20.78 -4.28 -5.38
C HIS A 4 19.97 -4.52 -4.10
N VAL A 5 20.65 -4.57 -2.94
CA VAL A 5 19.97 -4.70 -1.64
C VAL A 5 19.03 -3.53 -1.40
N LEU A 6 19.46 -2.30 -1.69
CA LEU A 6 18.62 -1.11 -1.54
C LEU A 6 17.36 -1.16 -2.39
N ARG A 7 17.47 -1.63 -3.65
CA ARG A 7 16.30 -1.80 -4.53
C ARG A 7 15.32 -2.84 -3.98
N ILE A 8 15.84 -3.98 -3.51
CA ILE A 8 15.01 -5.03 -2.91
C ILE A 8 14.26 -4.50 -1.69
N VAL A 9 14.94 -3.76 -0.80
CA VAL A 9 14.34 -3.15 0.38
C VAL A 9 13.25 -2.14 -0.01
N LEU A 10 13.52 -1.28 -1.01
CA LEU A 10 12.54 -0.31 -1.49
C LEU A 10 11.27 -0.99 -2.04
N THR A 11 11.46 -2.04 -2.84
CA THR A 11 10.36 -2.82 -3.42
C THR A 11 9.55 -3.54 -2.35
N LEU A 12 10.22 -4.15 -1.36
CA LEU A 12 9.57 -4.79 -0.20
C LEU A 12 8.75 -3.78 0.60
N LEU A 13 9.29 -2.58 0.83
CA LEU A 13 8.60 -1.53 1.55
C LEU A 13 7.35 -1.09 0.79
N ALA A 14 7.46 -0.82 -0.51
CA ALA A 14 6.33 -0.44 -1.36
C ALA A 14 5.25 -1.54 -1.39
N ALA A 15 5.65 -2.79 -1.57
CA ALA A 15 4.73 -3.94 -1.55
C ALA A 15 4.01 -4.08 -0.21
N THR A 16 4.72 -3.89 0.90
CA THR A 16 4.13 -3.94 2.26
C THR A 16 3.09 -2.84 2.46
N VAL A 17 3.39 -1.61 2.02
CA VAL A 17 2.45 -0.49 2.09
C VAL A 17 1.20 -0.75 1.25
N LEU A 18 1.37 -1.24 0.02
CA LEU A 18 0.24 -1.57 -0.86
C LEU A 18 -0.63 -2.71 -0.31
N LEU A 19 0.01 -3.71 0.32
CA LEU A 19 -0.67 -4.79 1.03
C LEU A 19 -1.47 -4.27 2.21
N TYR A 20 -0.90 -3.36 3.01
CA TYR A 20 -1.59 -2.76 4.15
C TYR A 20 -2.80 -1.92 3.74
N ILE A 21 -2.70 -1.19 2.63
CA ILE A 21 -3.84 -0.44 2.05
C ILE A 21 -4.93 -1.39 1.53
N SER A 22 -4.54 -2.61 1.13
CA SER A 22 -5.43 -3.63 0.61
C SER A 22 -6.36 -4.20 1.67
N ARG A 23 -7.50 -4.73 1.21
CA ARG A 23 -8.40 -5.55 2.03
C ARG A 23 -7.79 -6.90 2.43
N PHE A 24 -6.71 -7.31 1.75
CA PHE A 24 -6.07 -8.61 1.94
C PHE A 24 -4.99 -8.59 3.02
N TRP A 25 -4.87 -7.50 3.76
CA TRP A 25 -3.96 -7.40 4.89
C TRP A 25 -4.37 -8.38 5.99
N PRO A 26 -3.53 -9.38 6.34
CA PRO A 26 -3.94 -10.46 7.23
C PRO A 26 -3.62 -10.18 8.71
N PHE A 27 -2.87 -9.12 9.03
CA PHE A 27 -2.34 -8.87 10.37
C PHE A 27 -3.09 -7.73 11.07
N ASP A 28 -3.30 -7.81 12.38
CA ASP A 28 -3.69 -6.66 13.19
C ASP A 28 -2.43 -6.04 13.81
N LEU A 29 -1.93 -4.96 13.19
CA LEU A 29 -0.61 -4.42 13.49
C LEU A 29 -0.52 -3.65 14.84
N TRP A 30 -1.62 -3.07 15.32
CA TRP A 30 -1.60 -2.22 16.52
C TRP A 30 -2.88 -2.27 17.33
N SER A 31 -2.79 -1.79 18.57
CA SER A 31 -3.90 -1.65 19.50
C SER A 31 -4.90 -0.58 19.05
N ARG A 32 -6.19 -0.75 19.41
CA ARG A 32 -7.18 0.33 19.28
C ARG A 32 -6.71 1.54 20.11
N PRO A 33 -6.66 2.77 19.56
CA PRO A 33 -7.57 3.31 18.53
C PRO A 33 -7.03 3.44 17.09
N GLY A 34 -5.82 2.98 16.78
CA GLY A 34 -5.20 3.18 15.46
C GLY A 34 -3.72 3.57 15.54
N LEU A 35 -3.02 3.66 14.41
CA LEU A 35 -1.59 4.02 14.38
C LEU A 35 -1.40 5.44 14.96
N PHE A 36 -0.62 5.60 16.02
CA PHE A 36 -0.43 6.87 16.74
C PHE A 36 -1.72 7.58 17.18
N GLY A 37 -2.83 6.85 17.33
CA GLY A 37 -4.13 7.44 17.66
C GLY A 37 -5.02 7.81 16.47
N LEU A 38 -4.52 7.66 15.24
CA LEU A 38 -5.26 7.98 14.01
C LEU A 38 -6.25 6.85 13.68
N ARG A 39 -7.56 7.14 13.84
CA ARG A 39 -8.65 6.18 13.56
C ARG A 39 -8.78 5.80 12.08
N GLU A 40 -8.23 6.63 11.19
CA GLU A 40 -8.23 6.42 9.74
C GLU A 40 -7.22 5.34 9.31
N LEU A 41 -6.29 4.97 10.19
CA LEU A 41 -5.37 3.84 10.01
C LEU A 41 -5.80 2.68 10.92
N PRO A 42 -6.76 1.85 10.47
CA PRO A 42 -7.19 0.67 11.21
C PRO A 42 -6.09 -0.39 11.25
N PRO A 43 -5.98 -1.16 12.36
CA PRO A 43 -4.95 -2.18 12.51
C PRO A 43 -5.04 -3.31 11.47
N GLY A 44 -6.26 -3.62 11.01
CA GLY A 44 -6.54 -4.65 10.02
C GLY A 44 -6.37 -4.22 8.56
N GLY A 45 -5.83 -3.02 8.30
CA GLY A 45 -5.69 -2.51 6.92
C GLY A 45 -7.03 -2.14 6.28
N ASP A 46 -7.21 -2.42 4.99
CA ASP A 46 -8.40 -1.99 4.22
C ASP A 46 -8.61 -0.45 4.23
N ALA A 47 -7.50 0.29 4.33
CA ALA A 47 -7.52 1.75 4.41
C ALA A 47 -8.21 2.38 3.18
N LEU A 48 -8.11 1.74 2.00
CA LEU A 48 -8.79 2.21 0.80
C LEU A 48 -10.31 2.17 0.95
N ARG A 49 -10.88 1.13 1.57
CA ARG A 49 -12.33 1.05 1.80
C ARG A 49 -12.78 2.03 2.88
N VAL A 50 -11.96 2.25 3.90
CA VAL A 50 -12.22 3.30 4.90
C VAL A 50 -12.28 4.67 4.21
N TRP A 51 -11.34 4.94 3.31
CA TRP A 51 -11.28 6.18 2.55
C TRP A 51 -12.47 6.35 1.58
N LEU A 52 -12.89 5.29 0.90
CA LEU A 52 -14.03 5.33 -0.03
C LEU A 52 -15.40 5.29 0.67
N ARG A 53 -15.44 5.16 2.00
CA ARG A 53 -16.69 5.04 2.77
C ARG A 53 -17.56 6.28 2.56
N GLY A 54 -18.85 6.07 2.27
CA GLY A 54 -19.81 7.16 2.03
C GLY A 54 -19.80 7.70 0.59
N THR A 55 -18.97 7.13 -0.30
CA THR A 55 -18.98 7.48 -1.72
C THR A 55 -19.64 6.37 -2.57
N PRO A 56 -20.21 6.68 -3.74
CA PRO A 56 -20.67 5.66 -4.68
C PRO A 56 -19.53 4.77 -5.20
N PHE A 57 -18.28 5.19 -4.99
CA PHE A 57 -17.08 4.45 -5.42
C PHE A 57 -16.69 3.31 -4.48
N ALA A 58 -17.32 3.17 -3.31
CA ALA A 58 -17.03 2.10 -2.36
C ALA A 58 -17.20 0.69 -2.98
N ALA A 59 -18.17 0.52 -3.89
CA ALA A 59 -18.37 -0.75 -4.61
C ALA A 59 -17.21 -1.08 -5.56
N PHE A 60 -16.48 -0.07 -6.02
CA PHE A 60 -15.36 -0.20 -6.95
C PHE A 60 -14.00 -0.19 -6.25
N ALA A 61 -13.96 -0.38 -4.92
CA ALA A 61 -12.72 -0.35 -4.14
C ALA A 61 -11.66 -1.33 -4.65
N LEU A 62 -12.04 -2.53 -5.09
CA LEU A 62 -11.10 -3.54 -5.59
C LEU A 62 -10.51 -3.14 -6.97
N PRO A 63 -11.31 -2.78 -7.99
CA PRO A 63 -10.77 -2.19 -9.22
C PRO A 63 -9.87 -0.98 -8.99
N ILE A 64 -10.28 -0.04 -8.12
CA ILE A 64 -9.48 1.14 -7.76
C ILE A 64 -8.14 0.72 -7.14
N TRP A 65 -8.16 -0.26 -6.23
CA TRP A 65 -6.94 -0.80 -5.63
C TRP A 65 -6.01 -1.41 -6.68
N VAL A 66 -6.53 -2.20 -7.61
CA VAL A 66 -5.73 -2.79 -8.70
C VAL A 66 -5.06 -1.70 -9.54
N CYS A 67 -5.79 -0.65 -9.90
CA CYS A 67 -5.22 0.50 -10.62
C CYS A 67 -4.10 1.18 -9.82
N ILE A 68 -4.33 1.43 -8.52
CA ILE A 68 -3.33 2.04 -7.63
C ILE A 68 -2.07 1.17 -7.56
N VAL A 69 -2.22 -0.14 -7.36
CA VAL A 69 -1.10 -1.09 -7.28
C VAL A 69 -0.31 -1.10 -8.58
N PHE A 70 -1.01 -1.19 -9.72
CA PHE A 70 -0.34 -1.21 -11.02
C PHE A 70 0.47 0.05 -11.26
N VAL A 71 -0.13 1.23 -11.05
CA VAL A 71 0.57 2.52 -11.18
C VAL A 71 1.74 2.63 -10.22
N ALA A 72 1.56 2.26 -8.95
CA ALA A 72 2.61 2.34 -7.93
C ALA A 72 3.80 1.43 -8.28
N LEU A 73 3.54 0.18 -8.69
CA LEU A 73 4.60 -0.75 -9.07
C LEU A 73 5.31 -0.32 -10.36
N SER A 74 4.60 0.21 -11.36
CA SER A 74 5.22 0.77 -12.56
C SER A 74 6.11 1.97 -12.25
N VAL A 75 5.72 2.83 -11.30
CA VAL A 75 6.56 3.94 -10.85
C VAL A 75 7.81 3.41 -10.13
N VAL A 76 7.67 2.43 -9.24
CA VAL A 76 8.81 1.79 -8.56
C VAL A 76 9.76 1.15 -9.57
N GLU A 77 9.23 0.42 -10.55
CA GLU A 77 10.02 -0.17 -11.63
C GLU A 77 10.76 0.93 -12.41
N ARG A 78 10.07 1.98 -12.84
CA ARG A 78 10.69 3.07 -13.61
C ARG A 78 11.81 3.76 -12.82
N VAL A 79 11.58 4.05 -11.54
CA VAL A 79 12.57 4.71 -10.67
C VAL A 79 13.77 3.81 -10.40
N THR A 80 13.55 2.50 -10.27
CA THR A 80 14.63 1.52 -10.02
C THR A 80 15.40 1.16 -11.30
N ALA A 81 14.72 1.15 -12.46
CA ALA A 81 15.31 0.89 -13.78
C ALA A 81 16.08 2.10 -14.32
N ALA A 82 15.59 3.33 -14.12
CA ALA A 82 16.27 4.56 -14.53
C ALA A 82 17.61 4.81 -13.80
N ARG A 83 17.96 3.98 -12.80
CA ARG A 83 19.25 4.00 -12.09
C ARG A 83 20.29 3.03 -12.68
N HIS A 84 20.13 2.59 -13.93
CA HIS A 84 21.16 1.89 -14.70
C HIS A 84 21.73 2.83 -15.78
N PRO A 85 22.89 3.47 -15.56
CA PRO A 85 23.82 3.74 -16.65
C PRO A 85 24.49 2.43 -17.11
#